data_AF-A0A1B1T9N1-F1
#
_entry.id   AF-A0A1B1T9N1-F1
#
_cell.length_a   1.000
_cell.length_b   1.000
_cell.length_c   1.000
_cell.angle_alpha   90.00
_cell.angle_beta   90.00
_cell.angle_gamma   90.00
#
_symmetry.space_group_name_H-M   'P 1'
#
loop_
_entity.id
_entity.type
_entity.pdbx_description
1 polymer ?
#
loop_
_entity_poly.entity_id
_entity_poly.type
_entity_poly.pdbx_seq_one_letter_code
_entity_poly.pdbx_strand_id
1 'polypeptide(L)'
;RIINADDYGFPQQRSRIFIMAYRTKGWSAGQTKLNGPGHFGLEGRGAKRINPMLRWVFGDYSGSTNEDWEVGPFAHAFPADFEVVKEKSEIPKIDDLSHIKSPFGSAGYAWKGKFRRKGEVKYRTAKLFRSWKVIPIKEKPDTISNIMIQIGQENYDVSYEVGDSNLHKWQYEKGSKREFRIRKTDLEKYPELAEIYKICKKSKSQKVWDEYRPKFEEILGTDGSYNYDEGAIAFPDSIDKPSRTVVTSEIGRSASRMRHIIRHDEGTHRTLFPIETERLNMFPDNWTKIENIPDSKRGFMMGNALVIGIIKRLSQPLKKLILKKSNNLE
;
A
#
# COMPACT_ATOMS: atom_id res chain seq x y z
N ARG A 1 4.14 10.54 -20.06
CA ARG A 1 5.03 9.43 -19.61
C ARG A 1 4.46 8.92 -18.30
N ILE A 2 4.04 7.65 -18.20
CA ILE A 2 3.65 7.08 -16.89
C ILE A 2 4.93 7.05 -16.06
N ILE A 3 4.93 7.81 -14.97
CA ILE A 3 6.02 7.84 -14.02
C ILE A 3 5.94 6.55 -13.21
N ASN A 4 6.93 5.66 -13.34
CA ASN A 4 6.95 4.45 -12.54
C ASN A 4 7.38 4.81 -11.12
N ALA A 5 6.50 4.62 -10.14
CA ALA A 5 6.80 4.90 -8.73
C ALA A 5 7.97 4.06 -8.20
N ASP A 6 8.26 2.92 -8.82
CA ASP A 6 9.40 2.07 -8.47
C ASP A 6 10.73 2.83 -8.67
N ASP A 7 10.78 3.80 -9.59
CA ASP A 7 11.95 4.64 -9.88
C ASP A 7 12.25 5.68 -8.79
N TYR A 8 11.47 5.77 -7.70
CA TYR A 8 11.66 6.84 -6.70
C TYR A 8 12.13 6.30 -5.34
N GLY A 9 12.32 4.99 -5.21
CA GLY A 9 12.85 4.37 -3.99
C GLY A 9 12.03 4.57 -2.71
N PHE A 10 10.92 5.30 -2.77
CA PHE A 10 9.96 5.40 -1.67
C PHE A 10 9.24 4.06 -1.52
N PRO A 11 8.97 3.60 -0.28
CA PRO A 11 8.08 2.46 -0.06
C PRO A 11 6.78 2.72 -0.82
N GLN A 12 6.53 1.93 -1.87
CA GLN A 12 5.34 2.12 -2.69
C GLN A 12 4.11 1.87 -1.82
N GLN A 13 3.40 2.94 -1.44
CA GLN A 13 2.13 2.83 -0.73
C GLN A 13 1.06 2.45 -1.74
N ARG A 14 0.66 1.18 -1.72
CA ARG A 14 -0.42 0.68 -2.56
C ARG A 14 -1.74 0.85 -1.83
N SER A 15 -2.51 1.87 -2.21
CA SER A 15 -3.91 1.98 -1.79
C SER A 15 -4.74 0.90 -2.47
N ARG A 16 -5.37 0.04 -1.67
CA ARG A 16 -6.32 -0.98 -2.14
C ARG A 16 -7.73 -0.56 -1.75
N ILE A 17 -8.62 -0.47 -2.74
CA ILE A 17 -10.02 -0.10 -2.53
C ILE A 17 -10.85 -1.37 -2.62
N PHE A 18 -11.51 -1.72 -1.51
CA PHE A 18 -12.49 -2.80 -1.46
C PHE A 18 -13.88 -2.19 -1.50
N ILE A 19 -14.70 -2.65 -2.44
CA ILE A 19 -16.09 -2.20 -2.57
C ILE A 19 -16.98 -3.36 -2.18
N MET A 20 -17.77 -3.16 -1.12
CA MET A 20 -18.85 -4.06 -0.74
C MET A 20 -20.18 -3.39 -1.07
N ALA A 21 -21.00 -4.09 -1.85
CA ALA A 21 -22.34 -3.65 -2.20
C ALA A 21 -23.32 -4.82 -2.11
N TYR A 22 -24.56 -4.51 -1.78
CA TYR A 22 -25.65 -5.48 -1.83
C TYR A 22 -26.54 -5.19 -3.03
N ARG A 23 -26.96 -6.25 -3.73
CA ARG A 23 -28.02 -6.15 -4.73
C ARG A 23 -29.37 -6.12 -4.02
N THR A 24 -30.12 -5.05 -4.20
CA THR A 24 -31.52 -4.97 -3.73
C THR A 24 -32.47 -5.45 -4.81
N LYS A 25 -33.57 -6.14 -4.45
CA LYS A 25 -34.69 -6.38 -5.38
C LYS A 25 -35.21 -5.02 -5.86
N GLY A 26 -35.45 -4.89 -7.17
CA GLY A 26 -35.69 -3.61 -7.84
C GLY A 26 -36.91 -2.83 -7.34
N TRP A 27 -36.99 -1.56 -7.74
CA TRP A 27 -38.09 -0.65 -7.42
C TRP A 27 -39.40 -1.15 -8.06
N SER A 28 -40.34 -1.61 -7.24
CA SER A 28 -41.74 -1.78 -7.63
C SER A 28 -42.57 -0.70 -6.92
N ALA A 29 -43.57 -0.13 -7.61
CA ALA A 29 -44.31 1.06 -7.18
C ALA A 29 -45.07 0.93 -5.83
N GLY A 30 -45.12 -0.28 -5.24
CA GLY A 30 -45.66 -0.53 -3.89
C GLY A 30 -44.61 -0.89 -2.83
N GLN A 31 -43.33 -1.05 -3.19
CA GLN A 31 -42.26 -1.39 -2.25
C GLN A 31 -41.40 -0.16 -1.94
N THR A 32 -41.85 0.66 -0.99
CA THR A 32 -41.07 1.76 -0.38
C THR A 32 -39.87 1.29 0.46
N LYS A 33 -39.34 0.09 0.22
CA LYS A 33 -38.10 -0.38 0.86
C LYS A 33 -36.90 0.02 0.02
N LEU A 34 -36.71 1.33 -0.13
CA LEU A 34 -35.38 1.86 -0.41
C LEU A 34 -34.52 1.39 0.77
N ASN A 35 -33.73 0.33 0.55
CA ASN A 35 -33.15 -0.58 1.54
C ASN A 35 -34.16 -1.61 2.12
N GLY A 36 -34.07 -2.87 1.68
CA GLY A 36 -34.64 -4.01 2.42
C GLY A 36 -34.10 -4.08 3.87
N PRO A 37 -34.54 -5.06 4.68
CA PRO A 37 -34.29 -5.08 6.14
C PRO A 37 -32.81 -5.12 6.58
N GLY A 38 -31.85 -5.27 5.67
CA GLY A 38 -30.42 -5.16 5.99
C GLY A 38 -29.84 -3.81 5.59
N HIS A 39 -29.89 -2.81 6.47
CA HIS A 39 -28.92 -1.73 6.40
C HIS A 39 -27.63 -2.22 7.11
N PHE A 40 -26.44 -1.89 6.58
CA PHE A 40 -25.16 -2.22 7.24
C PHE A 40 -25.20 -1.77 8.69
N GLY A 41 -25.11 -2.71 9.64
CA GLY A 41 -25.12 -2.40 11.07
C GLY A 41 -26.34 -1.60 11.55
N LEU A 42 -27.46 -1.55 10.81
CA LEU A 42 -28.61 -0.71 11.11
C LEU A 42 -29.90 -1.56 11.01
N GLU A 43 -30.11 -2.44 11.98
CA GLU A 43 -31.33 -3.24 12.04
C GLU A 43 -32.49 -2.37 12.58
N GLY A 44 -33.57 -2.23 11.79
CA GLY A 44 -34.86 -1.69 12.23
C GLY A 44 -35.17 -0.21 11.96
N ARG A 45 -36.47 0.08 11.78
CA ARG A 45 -36.99 1.46 11.69
C ARG A 45 -36.97 2.10 13.09
N GLY A 46 -35.97 2.94 13.37
CA GLY A 46 -35.94 3.78 14.58
C GLY A 46 -34.73 3.61 15.49
N ALA A 47 -33.80 2.70 15.19
CA ALA A 47 -32.61 2.50 16.00
C ALA A 47 -31.77 3.80 16.11
N LYS A 48 -31.38 4.17 17.33
CA LYS A 48 -30.42 5.25 17.60
C LYS A 48 -29.08 4.85 16.98
N ARG A 49 -28.70 5.53 15.89
CA ARG A 49 -27.87 5.04 14.77
C ARG A 49 -26.35 5.03 14.96
N ILE A 50 -25.86 5.25 16.18
CA ILE A 50 -24.42 5.47 16.42
C ILE A 50 -23.74 4.16 16.79
N ASN A 51 -24.16 3.54 17.89
CA ASN A 51 -23.46 2.39 18.44
C ASN A 51 -23.53 1.14 17.53
N PRO A 52 -24.64 0.86 16.82
CA PRO A 52 -24.66 -0.22 15.82
C PRO A 52 -23.65 -0.02 14.67
N MET A 53 -23.48 1.23 14.19
CA MET A 53 -22.48 1.56 13.18
C MET A 53 -21.05 1.52 13.74
N LEU A 54 -20.84 1.97 14.98
CA LEU A 54 -19.55 1.82 15.65
C LEU A 54 -19.15 0.36 15.73
N ARG A 55 -20.07 -0.52 16.14
CA ARG A 55 -19.85 -1.97 16.18
C ARG A 55 -19.60 -2.55 14.79
N TRP A 56 -20.28 -2.04 13.76
CA TRP A 56 -20.02 -2.48 12.39
C TRP A 56 -18.63 -2.08 11.87
N VAL A 57 -18.12 -0.90 12.25
CA VAL A 57 -16.83 -0.35 11.75
C VAL A 57 -15.64 -0.77 12.61
N PHE A 58 -15.82 -0.90 13.92
CA PHE A 58 -14.73 -1.09 14.91
C PHE A 58 -14.84 -2.38 15.73
N GLY A 59 -15.97 -3.08 15.67
CA GLY A 59 -16.15 -4.37 16.34
C GLY A 59 -16.19 -4.23 17.85
N ASP A 60 -15.47 -5.07 18.56
CA ASP A 60 -15.47 -5.07 20.04
C ASP A 60 -14.85 -3.79 20.63
N TYR A 61 -14.05 -3.06 19.85
CA TYR A 61 -13.45 -1.78 20.23
C TYR A 61 -14.42 -0.60 20.07
N SER A 62 -15.65 -0.85 19.62
CA SER A 62 -16.70 0.16 19.50
C SER A 62 -17.16 0.77 20.84
N GLY A 63 -16.77 0.18 21.98
CA GLY A 63 -17.33 0.47 23.29
C GLY A 63 -18.78 0.00 23.47
N SER A 64 -19.33 -0.73 22.49
CA SER A 64 -20.69 -1.27 22.56
C SER A 64 -20.73 -2.60 23.30
N THR A 65 -21.49 -2.66 24.39
CA THR A 65 -21.77 -3.91 25.14
C THR A 65 -22.87 -4.77 24.53
N ASN A 66 -23.62 -4.27 23.56
CA ASN A 66 -24.69 -5.05 22.92
C ASN A 66 -24.10 -6.06 21.92
N GLU A 67 -24.19 -7.34 22.26
CA GLU A 67 -23.61 -8.42 21.46
C GLU A 67 -24.42 -8.80 20.21
N ASP A 68 -25.72 -8.49 20.21
CA ASP A 68 -26.65 -8.82 19.12
C ASP A 68 -26.38 -8.01 17.85
N TRP A 69 -25.72 -6.86 17.99
CA TRP A 69 -25.43 -5.99 16.85
C TRP A 69 -24.38 -6.56 15.91
N GLU A 70 -24.68 -6.45 14.62
CA GLU A 70 -23.85 -6.95 13.52
C GLU A 70 -22.47 -6.29 13.50
N VAL A 71 -21.42 -7.11 13.55
CA VAL A 71 -20.04 -6.69 13.34
C VAL A 71 -19.73 -6.78 11.84
N GLY A 72 -19.17 -5.70 11.27
CA GLY A 72 -18.79 -5.66 9.88
C GLY A 72 -17.59 -6.59 9.58
N PRO A 73 -17.42 -7.03 8.33
CA PRO A 73 -16.39 -8.01 7.99
C PRO A 73 -14.97 -7.47 8.21
N PHE A 74 -14.77 -6.17 7.97
CA PHE A 74 -13.51 -5.50 8.26
C PHE A 74 -13.29 -5.29 9.75
N ALA A 75 -14.32 -4.96 10.52
CA ALA A 75 -14.21 -4.82 11.97
C ALA A 75 -13.91 -6.15 12.67
N HIS A 76 -14.50 -7.23 12.15
CA HIS A 76 -14.21 -8.57 12.66
C HIS A 76 -12.80 -9.03 12.29
N ALA A 77 -12.39 -8.81 11.03
CA ALA A 77 -11.06 -9.20 10.59
C ALA A 77 -9.99 -8.30 11.26
N PHE A 78 -10.14 -6.98 11.18
CA PHE A 78 -9.20 -5.96 11.63
C PHE A 78 -9.91 -5.00 12.60
N PRO A 79 -10.14 -5.44 13.86
CA PRO A 79 -10.65 -4.54 14.87
C PRO A 79 -9.69 -3.35 15.04
N ALA A 80 -10.26 -2.21 15.41
CA ALA A 80 -9.49 -0.98 15.57
C ALA A 80 -10.15 -0.09 16.61
N ASP A 81 -9.31 0.63 17.33
CA ASP A 81 -9.76 1.71 18.21
C ASP A 81 -10.03 2.97 17.36
N PHE A 82 -10.62 4.01 17.95
CA PHE A 82 -10.96 5.22 17.22
C PHE A 82 -11.02 6.48 18.08
N GLU A 83 -10.75 7.61 17.43
CA GLU A 83 -11.03 8.94 17.94
C GLU A 83 -12.15 9.57 17.11
N VAL A 84 -13.14 10.17 17.77
CA VAL A 84 -14.20 10.90 17.06
C VAL A 84 -13.65 12.19 16.46
N VAL A 85 -13.88 12.38 15.16
CA VAL A 85 -13.47 13.59 14.42
C VAL A 85 -14.66 14.52 14.19
N LYS A 86 -15.78 13.98 13.69
CA LYS A 86 -17.05 14.72 13.56
C LYS A 86 -18.21 13.84 14.00
N GLU A 87 -18.94 14.29 15.03
CA GLU A 87 -20.14 13.62 15.54
C GLU A 87 -21.31 13.62 14.54
N LYS A 88 -21.61 14.78 13.94
CA LYS A 88 -22.69 14.95 12.95
C LYS A 88 -22.42 16.23 12.17
N SER A 89 -22.14 16.13 10.89
CA SER A 89 -21.86 17.29 10.04
C SER A 89 -22.47 17.12 8.65
N GLU A 90 -22.73 18.24 7.97
CA GLU A 90 -23.13 18.19 6.56
C GLU A 90 -21.94 17.82 5.69
N ILE A 91 -22.16 16.93 4.71
CA ILE A 91 -21.11 16.58 3.74
C ILE A 91 -20.74 17.85 2.96
N PRO A 92 -19.45 18.24 2.93
CA PRO A 92 -18.99 19.41 2.17
C PRO A 92 -19.22 19.21 0.67
N LYS A 93 -19.26 20.29 -0.11
CA LYS A 93 -19.36 20.14 -1.56
C LYS A 93 -18.05 19.57 -2.09
N ILE A 94 -18.13 18.82 -3.20
CA ILE A 94 -16.94 18.18 -3.78
C ILE A 94 -15.91 19.21 -4.24
N ASP A 95 -16.37 20.36 -4.72
CA ASP A 95 -15.51 21.48 -5.14
C ASP A 95 -14.73 22.06 -3.96
N ASP A 96 -15.25 21.93 -2.75
CA ASP A 96 -14.56 22.35 -1.52
C ASP A 96 -13.46 21.37 -1.09
N LEU A 97 -13.33 20.19 -1.73
CA LEU A 97 -12.42 19.11 -1.31
C LEU A 97 -11.10 19.05 -2.12
N SER A 98 -10.92 19.89 -3.13
CA SER A 98 -9.77 19.83 -4.06
C SER A 98 -8.39 19.91 -3.38
N HIS A 99 -8.32 20.51 -2.18
CA HIS A 99 -7.08 20.65 -1.40
C HIS A 99 -7.25 20.27 0.09
N ILE A 100 -8.38 19.69 0.49
CA ILE A 100 -8.71 19.44 1.90
C ILE A 100 -8.56 17.94 2.22
N LYS A 101 -8.07 17.64 3.43
CA LYS A 101 -8.08 16.28 3.99
C LYS A 101 -9.50 15.70 3.92
N SER A 102 -9.62 14.39 3.69
CA SER A 102 -10.90 13.68 3.66
C SER A 102 -11.81 14.13 4.81
N PRO A 103 -13.09 14.50 4.54
CA PRO A 103 -14.01 14.93 5.58
C PRO A 103 -14.28 13.80 6.59
N PHE A 104 -14.03 12.55 6.19
CA PHE A 104 -14.17 11.37 7.03
C PHE A 104 -12.95 11.07 7.90
N GLY A 105 -11.87 11.85 7.85
CA GLY A 105 -10.61 11.42 8.46
C GLY A 105 -10.14 10.13 7.77
N SER A 106 -10.16 9.00 8.49
CA SER A 106 -9.84 7.68 7.92
C SER A 106 -11.00 6.67 7.94
N ALA A 107 -12.11 6.96 8.62
CA ALA A 107 -13.33 6.15 8.56
C ALA A 107 -14.58 6.99 8.82
N GLY A 108 -15.70 6.62 8.20
CA GLY A 108 -16.97 7.29 8.47
C GLY A 108 -18.12 6.72 7.67
N TYR A 109 -19.32 7.19 8.01
CA TYR A 109 -20.53 6.85 7.28
C TYR A 109 -21.39 8.07 7.04
N ALA A 110 -22.17 8.01 5.97
CA ALA A 110 -23.04 9.08 5.53
C ALA A 110 -24.49 8.61 5.42
N TRP A 111 -25.43 9.50 5.69
CA TRP A 111 -26.87 9.24 5.57
C TRP A 111 -27.65 10.51 5.21
N LYS A 112 -28.84 10.35 4.65
CA LYS A 112 -29.80 11.46 4.47
C LYS A 112 -30.62 11.64 5.75
N GLY A 113 -30.67 12.86 6.29
CA GLY A 113 -31.38 13.12 7.55
C GLY A 113 -31.81 14.56 7.73
N LYS A 114 -32.59 14.82 8.78
CA LYS A 114 -32.95 16.19 9.19
C LYS A 114 -31.80 16.85 9.93
N PHE A 115 -31.49 18.09 9.55
CA PHE A 115 -30.41 18.88 10.10
C PHE A 115 -30.80 20.35 10.17
N ARG A 116 -30.22 21.06 11.13
CA ARG A 116 -30.42 22.48 11.38
C ARG A 116 -29.07 23.05 11.77
N ARG A 117 -28.59 24.06 11.04
CA ARG A 117 -27.35 24.76 11.43
C ARG A 117 -27.61 25.62 12.66
N LYS A 118 -26.55 25.89 13.43
CA LYS A 118 -26.62 26.83 14.55
C LYS A 118 -27.06 28.19 13.99
N GLY A 119 -28.19 28.72 14.48
CA GLY A 119 -28.78 29.97 14.00
C GLY A 119 -29.94 29.82 13.00
N GLU A 120 -30.24 28.60 12.51
CA GLU A 120 -31.40 28.37 11.64
C GLU A 120 -32.66 28.01 12.46
N VAL A 121 -33.83 28.48 12.01
CA VAL A 121 -35.12 28.21 12.66
C VAL A 121 -35.71 26.85 12.24
N LYS A 122 -35.55 26.46 10.97
CA LYS A 122 -36.19 25.27 10.40
C LYS A 122 -35.21 24.14 10.14
N TYR A 123 -35.66 22.90 10.33
CA TYR A 123 -34.92 21.72 9.91
C TYR A 123 -35.04 21.53 8.40
N ARG A 124 -33.90 21.30 7.74
CA ARG A 124 -33.85 20.89 6.35
C ARG A 124 -33.40 19.44 6.22
N THR A 125 -33.72 18.83 5.08
CA THR A 125 -33.17 17.53 4.73
C THR A 125 -31.77 17.73 4.15
N ALA A 126 -30.75 17.11 4.74
CA ALA A 126 -29.36 17.24 4.32
C ALA A 126 -28.68 15.87 4.22
N LYS A 127 -27.58 15.80 3.46
CA LYS A 127 -26.64 14.69 3.49
C LYS A 127 -25.69 14.92 4.67
N LEU A 128 -25.75 14.02 5.62
CA LEU A 128 -25.00 14.10 6.87
C LEU A 128 -23.95 13.00 6.90
N PHE A 129 -22.90 13.25 7.67
CA PHE A 129 -21.92 12.24 7.98
C PHE A 129 -21.44 12.31 9.42
N ARG A 130 -20.87 11.19 9.84
CA ARG A 130 -20.05 11.05 11.04
C ARG A 130 -18.68 10.52 10.62
N SER A 131 -17.64 10.97 11.30
CA SER A 131 -16.28 10.61 10.99
C SER A 131 -15.43 10.33 12.21
N TRP A 132 -14.45 9.46 11.98
CA TRP A 132 -13.51 8.98 12.96
C TRP A 132 -12.11 8.90 12.37
N LYS A 133 -11.14 8.98 13.26
CA LYS A 133 -9.76 8.59 13.00
C LYS A 133 -9.58 7.19 13.56
N VAL A 134 -9.26 6.25 12.68
CA VAL A 134 -9.00 4.85 13.01
C VAL A 134 -7.64 4.77 13.66
N ILE A 135 -7.57 4.10 14.80
CA ILE A 135 -6.33 3.76 15.51
C ILE A 135 -6.15 2.24 15.33
N PRO A 136 -5.27 1.80 14.42
CA PRO A 136 -5.07 0.38 14.18
C PRO A 136 -4.45 -0.28 15.42
N ILE A 137 -4.93 -1.47 15.73
CA ILE A 137 -4.30 -2.32 16.73
C ILE A 137 -2.99 -2.82 16.14
N LYS A 138 -1.89 -2.62 16.87
CA LYS A 138 -0.56 -3.04 16.43
C LYS A 138 -0.39 -4.53 16.70
N GLU A 139 -0.14 -5.29 15.64
CA GLU A 139 0.27 -6.69 15.71
C GLU A 139 1.80 -6.78 15.60
N LYS A 140 2.41 -7.81 16.21
CA LYS A 140 3.84 -8.05 16.07
C LYS A 140 4.11 -8.43 14.60
N PRO A 141 4.94 -7.67 13.87
CA PRO A 141 5.21 -7.99 12.49
C PRO A 141 6.20 -9.16 12.38
N ASP A 142 6.08 -9.92 11.30
CA ASP A 142 7.15 -10.82 10.88
C ASP A 142 8.35 -10.04 10.35
N THR A 143 9.52 -10.62 10.55
CA THR A 143 10.80 -10.08 10.13
C THR A 143 11.30 -10.82 8.89
N ILE A 144 12.27 -10.25 8.18
CA ILE A 144 12.92 -10.96 7.06
C ILE A 144 13.59 -12.25 7.56
N SER A 145 14.17 -12.26 8.77
CA SER A 145 14.76 -13.47 9.34
C SER A 145 13.77 -14.65 9.44
N ASN A 146 12.48 -14.40 9.68
CA ASN A 146 11.46 -15.45 9.75
C ASN A 146 11.21 -16.16 8.41
N ILE A 147 11.48 -15.50 7.29
CA ILE A 147 11.21 -16.05 5.96
C ILE A 147 12.46 -16.62 5.28
N MET A 148 13.65 -16.37 5.84
CA MET A 148 14.93 -16.68 5.22
C MET A 148 15.16 -18.19 5.07
N ILE A 149 15.60 -18.59 3.87
CA ILE A 149 16.19 -19.90 3.62
C ILE A 149 17.65 -19.86 4.10
N GLN A 150 18.03 -20.88 4.87
CA GLN A 150 19.36 -21.01 5.47
C GLN A 150 20.33 -21.75 4.55
N ILE A 151 21.63 -21.48 4.71
CA ILE A 151 22.68 -22.19 4.00
C ILE A 151 22.56 -23.69 4.28
N GLY A 152 22.70 -24.51 3.22
CA GLY A 152 22.58 -25.98 3.30
C GLY A 152 21.15 -26.51 3.21
N GLN A 153 20.12 -25.65 3.18
CA GLN A 153 18.75 -26.09 2.88
C GLN A 153 18.55 -26.32 1.37
N GLU A 154 17.65 -27.23 1.01
CA GLU A 154 17.39 -27.66 -0.39
C GLU A 154 17.16 -26.51 -1.38
N ASN A 155 16.48 -25.45 -0.93
CA ASN A 155 16.12 -24.30 -1.77
C ASN A 155 17.11 -23.13 -1.70
N TYR A 156 18.29 -23.33 -1.09
CA TYR A 156 19.33 -22.32 -1.05
C TYR A 156 20.11 -22.30 -2.37
N ASP A 157 20.08 -21.17 -3.08
CA ASP A 157 20.77 -21.01 -4.36
C ASP A 157 21.92 -20.01 -4.23
N VAL A 158 23.15 -20.54 -4.21
CA VAL A 158 24.41 -19.78 -4.11
C VAL A 158 24.53 -18.72 -5.21
N SER A 159 23.84 -18.88 -6.35
CA SER A 159 23.90 -17.89 -7.44
C SER A 159 23.26 -16.54 -7.08
N TYR A 160 22.50 -16.44 -5.98
CA TYR A 160 21.96 -15.19 -5.46
C TYR A 160 22.90 -14.49 -4.47
N GLU A 161 24.00 -15.13 -4.08
CA GLU A 161 25.05 -14.49 -3.29
C GLU A 161 25.74 -13.39 -4.10
N VAL A 162 26.09 -12.32 -3.39
CA VAL A 162 26.73 -11.14 -3.93
C VAL A 162 28.16 -11.14 -3.43
N GLY A 163 29.09 -11.51 -4.29
CA GLY A 163 30.52 -11.43 -3.97
C GLY A 163 30.97 -10.00 -3.65
N ASP A 164 31.98 -9.87 -2.80
CA ASP A 164 32.48 -8.59 -2.28
C ASP A 164 32.80 -7.56 -3.36
N SER A 165 33.36 -8.02 -4.49
CA SER A 165 33.69 -7.16 -5.63
C SER A 165 32.46 -6.47 -6.24
N ASN A 166 31.25 -6.97 -6.02
CA ASN A 166 30.00 -6.37 -6.49
C ASN A 166 29.29 -5.52 -5.43
N LEU A 167 29.69 -5.56 -4.14
CA LEU A 167 29.02 -4.82 -3.07
C LEU A 167 29.06 -3.30 -3.28
N HIS A 168 30.15 -2.76 -3.86
CA HIS A 168 30.23 -1.33 -4.17
C HIS A 168 29.11 -0.86 -5.11
N LYS A 169 28.67 -1.72 -6.06
CA LYS A 169 27.54 -1.41 -6.94
C LYS A 169 26.26 -1.31 -6.14
N TRP A 170 26.04 -2.22 -5.19
CA TRP A 170 24.87 -2.17 -4.31
C TRP A 170 24.89 -0.95 -3.40
N GLN A 171 26.04 -0.59 -2.82
CA GLN A 171 26.21 0.63 -2.04
C GLN A 171 25.83 1.87 -2.86
N TYR A 172 26.24 1.95 -4.13
CA TYR A 172 25.81 3.03 -5.02
C TYR A 172 24.30 3.01 -5.28
N GLU A 173 23.72 1.85 -5.61
CA GLU A 173 22.29 1.75 -5.89
C GLU A 173 21.42 2.12 -4.67
N LYS A 174 21.88 1.79 -3.46
CA LYS A 174 21.20 2.05 -2.18
C LYS A 174 21.51 3.43 -1.60
N GLY A 175 22.63 4.02 -1.97
CA GLY A 175 23.05 5.35 -1.52
C GLY A 175 22.14 6.46 -2.02
N SER A 176 22.38 7.67 -1.52
CA SER A 176 21.72 8.86 -2.04
C SER A 176 22.23 9.19 -3.43
N LYS A 177 21.33 9.55 -4.34
CA LYS A 177 21.65 9.88 -5.71
C LYS A 177 21.13 11.26 -6.05
N ARG A 178 22.00 12.11 -6.58
CA ARG A 178 21.68 13.42 -7.12
C ARG A 178 22.20 13.47 -8.54
N GLU A 179 21.45 12.83 -9.43
CA GLU A 179 21.79 12.63 -10.84
C GLU A 179 20.98 13.53 -11.75
N PHE A 180 21.50 13.81 -12.94
CA PHE A 180 20.73 14.45 -14.00
C PHE A 180 20.00 13.40 -14.84
N ARG A 181 18.74 13.67 -15.20
CA ARG A 181 18.00 12.91 -16.22
C ARG A 181 17.76 13.81 -17.42
N ILE A 182 18.52 13.54 -18.48
CA ILE A 182 18.65 14.42 -19.64
C ILE A 182 17.87 13.80 -20.81
N ARG A 183 17.13 14.63 -21.56
CA ARG A 183 16.33 14.13 -22.69
C ARG A 183 17.27 13.80 -23.84
N LYS A 184 16.86 12.83 -24.66
CA LYS A 184 17.64 12.45 -25.85
C LYS A 184 17.87 13.65 -26.78
N THR A 185 16.86 14.50 -26.96
CA THR A 185 16.95 15.72 -27.76
C THR A 185 18.01 16.70 -27.25
N ASP A 186 18.18 16.79 -25.93
CA ASP A 186 19.16 17.69 -25.33
C ASP A 186 20.58 17.13 -25.49
N LEU A 187 20.73 15.79 -25.38
CA LEU A 187 21.99 15.09 -25.66
C LEU A 187 22.40 15.17 -27.14
N GLU A 188 21.44 15.19 -28.07
CA GLU A 188 21.71 15.38 -29.50
C GLU A 188 22.11 16.82 -29.82
N LYS A 189 21.56 17.81 -29.09
CA LYS A 189 21.89 19.24 -29.24
C LYS A 189 23.26 19.60 -28.66
N TYR A 190 23.70 18.91 -27.60
CA TYR A 190 24.96 19.17 -26.89
C TYR A 190 25.81 17.88 -26.81
N PRO A 191 26.56 17.52 -27.87
CA PRO A 191 27.35 16.29 -27.92
C PRO A 191 28.41 16.15 -26.82
N GLU A 192 29.00 17.27 -26.39
CA GLU A 192 29.95 17.33 -25.27
C GLU A 192 29.34 16.84 -23.96
N LEU A 193 28.05 17.15 -23.76
CA LEU A 193 27.30 16.75 -22.59
C LEU A 193 26.89 15.27 -22.66
N ALA A 194 26.72 14.72 -23.86
CA ALA A 194 26.49 13.28 -24.06
C ALA A 194 27.67 12.41 -23.59
N GLU A 195 28.90 12.84 -23.85
CA GLU A 195 30.09 12.08 -23.41
C GLU A 195 30.27 12.15 -21.89
N ILE A 196 30.09 13.34 -21.29
CA ILE A 196 30.12 13.51 -19.82
C ILE A 196 29.02 12.67 -19.17
N TYR A 197 27.79 12.73 -19.70
CA TYR A 197 26.65 11.96 -19.19
C TYR A 197 26.92 10.45 -19.22
N LYS A 198 27.57 9.97 -20.28
CA LYS A 198 27.99 8.56 -20.41
C LYS A 198 29.03 8.17 -19.37
N ILE A 199 30.02 9.03 -19.11
CA ILE A 199 31.03 8.83 -18.04
C ILE A 199 30.33 8.73 -16.69
N CYS A 200 29.48 9.69 -16.35
CA CYS A 200 28.74 9.70 -15.09
C CYS A 200 27.91 8.42 -14.91
N LYS A 201 27.12 8.03 -15.92
CA LYS A 201 26.30 6.80 -15.88
C LYS A 201 27.13 5.53 -15.75
N LYS A 202 28.28 5.44 -16.43
CA LYS A 202 29.17 4.27 -16.38
C LYS A 202 29.91 4.17 -15.05
N SER A 203 30.26 5.31 -14.44
CA SER A 203 31.02 5.35 -13.19
C SER A 203 30.28 4.75 -12.00
N LYS A 204 28.94 4.83 -11.99
CA LYS A 204 28.10 4.46 -10.84
C LYS A 204 28.64 5.05 -9.52
N SER A 205 28.97 6.34 -9.53
CA SER A 205 29.54 7.04 -8.39
C SER A 205 28.93 8.43 -8.25
N GLN A 206 28.36 8.73 -7.09
CA GLN A 206 27.80 10.05 -6.82
C GLN A 206 28.88 11.13 -6.85
N LYS A 207 30.13 10.82 -6.47
CA LYS A 207 31.24 11.76 -6.52
C LYS A 207 31.52 12.27 -7.94
N VAL A 208 31.40 11.38 -8.94
CA VAL A 208 31.59 11.75 -10.35
C VAL A 208 30.44 12.63 -10.84
N TRP A 209 29.21 12.37 -10.40
CA TRP A 209 28.08 13.26 -10.68
C TRP A 209 28.29 14.66 -10.08
N ASP A 210 28.80 14.73 -8.85
CA ASP A 210 29.05 16.00 -8.16
C ASP A 210 30.19 16.80 -8.82
N GLU A 211 31.24 16.12 -9.30
CA GLU A 211 32.34 16.74 -10.05
C GLU A 211 31.88 17.40 -11.35
N TYR A 212 31.04 16.72 -12.13
CA TYR A 212 30.56 17.23 -13.43
C TYR A 212 29.28 18.07 -13.35
N ARG A 213 28.64 18.15 -12.18
CA ARG A 213 27.40 18.93 -11.95
C ARG A 213 27.47 20.38 -12.45
N PRO A 214 28.53 21.17 -12.17
CA PRO A 214 28.62 22.54 -12.66
C PRO A 214 28.51 22.66 -14.19
N LYS A 215 29.07 21.68 -14.94
CA LYS A 215 28.99 21.66 -16.40
C LYS A 215 27.58 21.37 -16.92
N PHE A 216 26.83 20.51 -16.23
CA PHE A 216 25.43 20.26 -16.57
C PHE A 216 24.57 21.50 -16.32
N GLU A 217 24.79 22.18 -15.19
CA GLU A 217 24.05 23.39 -14.81
C GLU A 217 24.39 24.58 -15.71
N GLU A 218 25.64 24.71 -16.19
CA GLU A 218 26.05 25.72 -17.16
C GLU A 218 25.34 25.56 -18.51
N ILE A 219 25.28 24.34 -19.05
CA ILE A 219 24.76 24.08 -20.40
C ILE A 219 23.23 24.00 -20.43
N LEU A 220 22.62 23.34 -19.44
CA LEU A 220 21.18 23.11 -19.41
C LEU A 220 20.44 24.17 -18.57
N GLY A 221 21.14 24.95 -17.74
CA GLY A 221 20.51 25.74 -16.69
C GLY A 221 20.01 24.86 -15.55
N THR A 222 19.74 25.48 -14.39
CA THR A 222 19.27 24.76 -13.19
C THR A 222 17.93 24.03 -13.38
N ASP A 223 17.10 24.49 -14.32
CA ASP A 223 15.76 23.96 -14.59
C ASP A 223 15.64 23.24 -15.95
N GLY A 224 16.67 23.30 -16.81
CA GLY A 224 16.59 22.68 -18.14
C GLY A 224 16.78 21.16 -18.15
N SER A 225 17.01 20.56 -16.98
CA SER A 225 17.08 19.11 -16.81
C SER A 225 16.28 18.65 -15.60
N TYR A 226 15.84 17.38 -15.63
CA TYR A 226 15.17 16.81 -14.49
C TYR A 226 16.21 16.37 -13.46
N ASN A 227 16.28 17.12 -12.35
CA ASN A 227 17.08 16.75 -11.18
C ASN A 227 16.44 15.55 -10.51
N TYR A 228 17.13 14.40 -10.58
CA TYR A 228 16.72 13.18 -9.93
C TYR A 228 17.45 13.09 -8.59
N ASP A 229 16.73 13.43 -7.53
CA ASP A 229 17.19 13.34 -6.15
C ASP A 229 16.48 12.18 -5.43
N GLU A 230 17.28 11.26 -4.90
CA GLU A 230 16.82 10.15 -4.08
C GLU A 230 17.66 10.04 -2.81
N GLY A 231 17.01 9.90 -1.65
CA GLY A 231 17.70 9.68 -0.38
C GLY A 231 18.35 8.30 -0.27
N ALA A 232 19.26 8.10 0.68
CA ALA A 232 19.81 6.77 0.94
C ALA A 232 18.74 5.83 1.56
N ILE A 233 18.81 4.54 1.23
CA ILE A 233 18.03 3.48 1.89
C ILE A 233 18.97 2.49 2.58
N ALA A 234 18.41 1.62 3.43
CA ALA A 234 19.18 0.64 4.18
C ALA A 234 20.05 -0.22 3.27
N PHE A 235 21.31 -0.39 3.66
CA PHE A 235 22.25 -1.32 3.05
C PHE A 235 23.18 -1.91 4.14
N PRO A 236 23.21 -3.24 4.30
CA PRO A 236 22.18 -4.18 3.83
C PRO A 236 20.81 -3.90 4.46
N ASP A 237 19.75 -4.45 3.87
CA ASP A 237 18.41 -4.50 4.47
C ASP A 237 18.49 -5.31 5.79
N SER A 238 17.84 -4.80 6.84
CA SER A 238 17.87 -5.38 8.19
C SER A 238 17.03 -6.64 8.26
N ILE A 239 17.62 -7.76 8.70
CA ILE A 239 16.88 -9.02 8.83
C ILE A 239 15.89 -9.03 9.99
N ASP A 240 16.14 -8.23 11.04
CA ASP A 240 15.32 -8.15 12.26
C ASP A 240 14.13 -7.19 12.16
N LYS A 241 13.90 -6.61 10.97
CA LYS A 241 12.82 -5.65 10.73
C LYS A 241 11.83 -6.20 9.71
N PRO A 242 10.59 -5.67 9.69
CA PRO A 242 9.65 -5.97 8.63
C PRO A 242 10.23 -5.58 7.27
N SER A 243 9.94 -6.40 6.27
CA SER A 243 10.34 -6.11 4.89
C SER A 243 9.74 -4.78 4.41
N ARG A 244 10.49 -4.04 3.61
CA ARG A 244 9.88 -3.01 2.75
C ARG A 244 9.04 -3.72 1.68
N THR A 245 8.16 -2.97 1.03
CA THR A 245 7.27 -3.50 -0.02
C THR A 245 8.08 -4.24 -1.09
N VAL A 246 7.71 -5.49 -1.36
CA VAL A 246 8.22 -6.28 -2.49
C VAL A 246 7.74 -5.64 -3.78
N VAL A 247 8.66 -5.33 -4.68
CA VAL A 247 8.34 -4.74 -5.99
C VAL A 247 8.49 -5.76 -7.11
N THR A 248 8.03 -5.40 -8.31
CA THR A 248 7.96 -6.36 -9.43
C THR A 248 9.32 -6.86 -9.93
N SER A 249 10.39 -6.11 -9.64
CA SER A 249 11.77 -6.42 -10.03
C SER A 249 12.63 -6.95 -8.86
N GLU A 250 11.99 -7.40 -7.78
CA GLU A 250 12.64 -7.84 -6.53
C GLU A 250 13.63 -8.98 -6.73
N ILE A 251 13.26 -9.96 -7.55
CA ILE A 251 14.07 -11.14 -7.80
C ILE A 251 15.10 -10.86 -8.89
N GLY A 252 16.37 -11.14 -8.58
CA GLY A 252 17.49 -11.02 -9.49
C GLY A 252 18.84 -10.89 -8.77
N ARG A 253 19.91 -11.06 -9.53
CA ARG A 253 21.30 -11.10 -9.02
C ARG A 253 22.03 -9.76 -9.14
N SER A 254 21.61 -8.93 -10.11
CA SER A 254 22.26 -7.64 -10.39
C SER A 254 21.88 -6.58 -9.37
N ALA A 255 22.86 -5.73 -9.02
CA ALA A 255 22.66 -4.57 -8.16
C ALA A 255 21.49 -3.70 -8.65
N SER A 256 20.55 -3.46 -7.75
CA SER A 256 19.40 -2.59 -7.97
C SER A 256 18.91 -2.04 -6.64
N ARG A 257 18.51 -0.77 -6.65
CA ARG A 257 17.93 -0.09 -5.50
C ARG A 257 16.69 -0.80 -4.98
N MET A 258 15.89 -1.29 -5.91
CA MET A 258 14.60 -1.95 -5.70
C MET A 258 14.71 -3.33 -5.04
N ARG A 259 15.86 -4.00 -5.16
CA ARG A 259 16.06 -5.37 -4.67
C ARG A 259 16.60 -5.40 -3.25
N HIS A 260 16.11 -6.30 -2.43
CA HIS A 260 16.61 -6.49 -1.08
C HIS A 260 18.00 -7.10 -1.21
N ILE A 261 18.92 -6.60 -0.40
CA ILE A 261 20.20 -7.23 -0.19
C ILE A 261 20.36 -7.39 1.31
N ILE A 262 20.45 -8.62 1.77
CA ILE A 262 20.54 -8.94 3.19
C ILE A 262 21.92 -9.52 3.48
N ARG A 263 22.39 -9.26 4.69
CA ARG A 263 23.53 -10.01 5.24
C ARG A 263 22.99 -11.29 5.84
N HIS A 264 23.39 -12.42 5.27
CA HIS A 264 22.97 -13.75 5.71
C HIS A 264 23.77 -14.19 6.94
N ASP A 265 25.10 -14.06 6.89
CA ASP A 265 26.03 -14.36 7.99
C ASP A 265 27.24 -13.40 7.98
N GLU A 266 28.28 -13.72 8.75
CA GLU A 266 29.55 -12.99 8.72
C GLU A 266 30.27 -13.19 7.38
N GLY A 267 29.98 -12.30 6.44
CA GLY A 267 30.64 -12.21 5.14
C GLY A 267 29.71 -12.43 3.96
N THR A 268 28.63 -13.19 4.13
CA THR A 268 27.72 -13.49 3.01
C THR A 268 26.62 -12.45 2.87
N HIS A 269 26.60 -11.78 1.72
CA HIS A 269 25.47 -10.94 1.29
C HIS A 269 24.73 -11.64 0.17
N ARG A 270 23.40 -11.59 0.16
CA ARG A 270 22.60 -12.13 -0.95
C ARG A 270 21.33 -11.36 -1.18
N THR A 271 20.75 -11.52 -2.37
CA THR A 271 19.39 -11.07 -2.64
C THR A 271 18.37 -12.10 -2.15
N LEU A 272 17.10 -11.71 -2.15
CA LEU A 272 16.02 -12.62 -1.77
C LEU A 272 15.77 -13.68 -2.85
N PHE A 273 15.42 -14.88 -2.40
CA PHE A 273 14.96 -15.97 -3.25
C PHE A 273 13.50 -15.78 -3.64
N PRO A 274 13.03 -16.39 -4.76
CA PRO A 274 11.62 -16.39 -5.12
C PRO A 274 10.71 -16.88 -4.00
N ILE A 275 11.09 -17.97 -3.32
CA ILE A 275 10.32 -18.55 -2.20
C ILE A 275 10.21 -17.57 -1.03
N GLU A 276 11.26 -16.81 -0.75
CA GLU A 276 11.25 -15.79 0.30
C GLU A 276 10.24 -14.68 -0.02
N THR A 277 10.11 -14.28 -1.28
CA THR A 277 9.07 -13.32 -1.69
C THR A 277 7.64 -13.90 -1.67
N GLU A 278 7.49 -15.22 -1.89
CA GLU A 278 6.22 -15.93 -1.69
C GLU A 278 5.82 -15.88 -0.21
N ARG A 279 6.74 -16.24 0.68
CA ARG A 279 6.56 -16.19 2.15
C ARG A 279 6.27 -14.78 2.66
N LEU A 280 6.92 -13.74 2.14
CA LEU A 280 6.62 -12.34 2.48
C LEU A 280 5.18 -11.96 2.16
N ASN A 281 4.63 -12.48 1.07
CA ASN A 281 3.22 -12.32 0.71
C ASN A 281 2.32 -13.38 1.36
N MET A 282 2.87 -14.22 2.24
CA MET A 282 2.24 -15.33 2.96
C MET A 282 1.72 -16.46 2.07
N PHE A 283 2.21 -16.58 0.83
CA PHE A 283 1.95 -17.73 -0.02
C PHE A 283 2.71 -18.97 0.47
N PRO A 284 2.19 -20.19 0.19
CA PRO A 284 2.96 -21.41 0.36
C PRO A 284 4.24 -21.40 -0.49
N ASP A 285 5.24 -22.15 -0.04
CA ASP A 285 6.48 -22.34 -0.80
C ASP A 285 6.19 -22.91 -2.18
N ASN A 286 6.89 -22.39 -3.19
CA ASN A 286 6.77 -22.79 -4.59
C ASN A 286 5.39 -22.53 -5.21
N TRP A 287 4.55 -21.68 -4.61
CA TRP A 287 3.25 -21.30 -5.18
C TRP A 287 3.35 -20.75 -6.61
N THR A 288 4.43 -20.05 -6.93
CA THR A 288 4.67 -19.49 -8.27
C THR A 288 5.65 -20.32 -9.10
N LYS A 289 6.09 -21.48 -8.61
CA LYS A 289 6.98 -22.38 -9.36
C LYS A 289 6.15 -23.10 -10.44
N ILE A 290 6.25 -22.58 -11.65
CA ILE A 290 5.56 -23.09 -12.84
C ILE A 290 6.63 -23.44 -13.87
N GLU A 291 6.45 -24.55 -14.57
CA GLU A 291 7.37 -24.98 -15.63
C GLU A 291 7.58 -23.86 -16.66
N ASN A 292 8.83 -23.67 -17.11
CA ASN A 292 9.23 -22.63 -18.06
C ASN A 292 9.00 -21.17 -17.60
N ILE A 293 8.68 -20.93 -16.33
CA ILE A 293 8.61 -19.57 -15.76
C ILE A 293 9.90 -19.26 -15.00
N PRO A 294 10.67 -18.24 -15.42
CA PRO A 294 11.90 -17.87 -14.74
C PRO A 294 11.62 -17.18 -13.41
N ASP A 295 12.60 -17.23 -12.50
CA ASP A 295 12.52 -16.62 -11.17
C ASP A 295 12.19 -15.12 -11.18
N SER A 296 12.66 -14.37 -12.18
CA SER A 296 12.31 -12.96 -12.34
C SER A 296 10.80 -12.74 -12.53
N LYS A 297 10.11 -13.67 -13.20
CA LYS A 297 8.65 -13.65 -13.35
C LYS A 297 7.92 -14.06 -12.08
N ARG A 298 8.52 -14.92 -11.25
CA ARG A 298 8.04 -15.21 -9.88
C ARG A 298 8.06 -13.95 -9.02
N GLY A 299 9.16 -13.21 -9.03
CA GLY A 299 9.25 -11.89 -8.41
C GLY A 299 8.23 -10.89 -8.95
N PHE A 300 8.01 -10.86 -10.27
CA PHE A 300 6.99 -10.01 -10.89
C PHE A 300 5.57 -10.31 -10.39
N MET A 301 5.22 -11.59 -10.22
CA MET A 301 3.93 -12.01 -9.64
C MET A 301 3.82 -11.54 -8.19
N MET A 302 4.86 -11.75 -7.38
CA MET A 302 4.86 -11.36 -5.97
C MET A 302 4.82 -9.85 -5.76
N GLY A 303 5.50 -9.06 -6.60
CA GLY A 303 5.42 -7.60 -6.55
C GLY A 303 4.03 -7.03 -6.91
N ASN A 304 3.16 -7.83 -7.53
CA ASN A 304 1.79 -7.44 -7.86
C ASN A 304 0.72 -8.05 -6.96
N ALA A 305 1.09 -9.08 -6.19
CA ALA A 305 0.16 -9.81 -5.34
C ALA A 305 -0.37 -8.96 -4.17
N LEU A 306 -1.43 -9.47 -3.55
CA LEU A 306 -1.86 -9.07 -2.21
C LEU A 306 -1.23 -10.02 -1.20
N VAL A 307 -0.96 -9.52 0.01
CA VAL A 307 -0.57 -10.37 1.14
C VAL A 307 -1.75 -11.26 1.50
N ILE A 308 -1.65 -12.57 1.26
CA ILE A 308 -2.83 -13.45 1.30
C ILE A 308 -3.36 -13.67 2.71
N GLY A 309 -2.56 -13.46 3.75
CA GLY A 309 -3.03 -13.49 5.13
C GLY A 309 -4.15 -12.49 5.40
N ILE A 310 -4.08 -11.29 4.78
CA ILE A 310 -5.14 -10.27 4.88
C ILE A 310 -6.46 -10.81 4.29
N ILE A 311 -6.38 -11.44 3.12
CA ILE A 311 -7.54 -12.00 2.42
C ILE A 311 -8.11 -13.21 3.17
N LYS A 312 -7.24 -14.07 3.70
CA LYS A 312 -7.64 -15.20 4.56
C LYS A 312 -8.41 -14.72 5.78
N ARG A 313 -7.96 -13.65 6.45
CA ARG A 313 -8.63 -13.07 7.61
C ARG A 313 -10.00 -12.47 7.27
N LEU A 314 -10.14 -11.86 6.09
CA LEU A 314 -11.42 -11.36 5.58
C LEU A 314 -12.37 -12.46 5.10
N SER A 315 -11.85 -13.63 4.70
CA SER A 315 -12.65 -14.67 4.06
C SER A 315 -13.82 -15.18 4.91
N GLN A 316 -13.58 -15.47 6.20
CA GLN A 316 -14.60 -16.01 7.09
C GLN A 316 -15.69 -14.99 7.45
N PRO A 317 -15.36 -13.74 7.83
CA PRO A 317 -16.38 -12.71 8.09
C PRO A 317 -17.22 -12.40 6.86
N LEU A 318 -16.59 -12.33 5.68
CA LEU A 318 -17.30 -12.16 4.42
C LEU A 318 -18.23 -13.34 4.12
N LYS A 319 -17.74 -14.58 4.25
CA LYS A 319 -18.55 -15.79 4.05
C LYS A 319 -19.76 -15.80 4.99
N LYS A 320 -19.56 -15.53 6.28
CA LYS A 320 -20.65 -15.47 7.28
C LYS A 320 -21.68 -14.41 6.92
N LEU A 321 -21.23 -13.22 6.52
CA LEU A 321 -22.11 -12.14 6.09
C LEU A 321 -22.92 -12.52 4.85
N ILE A 322 -22.27 -13.10 3.83
CA ILE A 322 -22.93 -13.55 2.60
C ILE A 322 -23.99 -14.61 2.93
N LEU A 323 -23.64 -15.66 3.68
CA LEU A 323 -24.56 -16.73 4.05
C LEU A 323 -25.75 -16.24 4.89
N LYS A 324 -25.50 -15.41 5.91
CA LYS A 324 -26.58 -14.81 6.73
C LYS A 324 -27.56 -14.03 5.87
N LYS A 325 -27.08 -13.29 4.86
CA LYS A 325 -27.96 -12.49 3.99
C LYS A 325 -28.64 -13.33 2.92
N SER A 326 -28.01 -14.37 2.39
CA SER A 326 -28.64 -15.31 1.44
C SER A 326 -29.82 -16.06 2.08
N ASN A 327 -29.65 -16.57 3.29
CA ASN A 327 -30.71 -17.29 4.01
C ASN A 327 -31.89 -16.39 4.44
N ASN A 328 -31.70 -15.07 4.46
CA ASN A 328 -32.76 -14.10 4.74
C ASN A 328 -33.48 -13.60 3.46
N LEU A 329 -33.09 -14.10 2.28
CA LEU A 329 -33.67 -13.75 0.98
C LEU A 329 -34.63 -14.82 0.43
N GLU A 330 -34.55 -16.03 0.97
CA GLU A 330 -35.60 -17.07 0.94
C GLU A 330 -36.63 -16.78 2.03
#